data_AF-D9VXQ1-F1
#
_entry.id   AF-D9VXQ1-F1
#
_cell.length_a   1.000
_cell.length_b   1.000
_cell.length_c   1.000
_cell.angle_alpha   90.00
_cell.angle_beta   90.00
_cell.angle_gamma   90.00
#
_symmetry.space_group_name_H-M   'P 1'
#
loop_
_entity.id
_entity.type
_entity.pdbx_description
1 polymer ?
#
loop_
_entity_poly.entity_id
_entity_poly.type
_entity_poly.pdbx_seq_one_letter_code
_entity_poly.pdbx_strand_id
1 'polypeptide(L)'
;MAATSSGPGWSTIATGVWPDKHGVKDNSFTGKNYGAHPDFLTRVENAKPSLNTYAAADWEPITSTDQNGPIFSAKVDKRLSLKGDRDGYGNEDPKIAAAASAELRDGNPDAAFVYLGQVDSAGHSYGAASQQYLDAIGRVDTLVGQVLTALKNRPTYAQENWKILVTTDHGHTDGGGHGGSTIQERGTFVIAKGAGIAAGSVREDVRLVDVAATALAQVGVSTAALDGVPLANPDSDAFDSLRPNLQARVDETGIPAGTKGFTHTPPAGWSVDNSKMGTGGVAEWAGWAFATDEFWSQAQRDQWRELNVRSRDVFAVADSDEWDDKTHTGTFDSTLITPKWAVTGGTTRTLAFQTHYRHEAGQTAQVLVSYDGGAPAVVKTYTADAVAKAESLPLQVPAGARDVQVRFRYSGSNNWYWTVDNVTLT
;
A
#
# COMPACT_ATOMS: atom_id res chain seq x y z
N MET A 1 -9.20 5.40 -6.89
CA MET A 1 -9.11 3.95 -7.07
C MET A 1 -8.96 3.62 -8.54
N ALA A 2 -8.23 2.55 -8.82
CA ALA A 2 -7.74 2.18 -10.15
C ALA A 2 -7.79 0.66 -10.31
N ALA A 3 -7.83 0.18 -11.54
CA ALA A 3 -7.68 -1.25 -11.84
C ALA A 3 -6.25 -1.72 -11.50
N THR A 4 -6.08 -3.02 -11.27
CA THR A 4 -4.77 -3.69 -11.21
C THR A 4 -4.15 -3.70 -12.62
N SER A 5 -3.62 -2.56 -13.04
CA SER A 5 -3.15 -2.30 -14.40
C SER A 5 -1.85 -1.51 -14.35
N SER A 6 -1.06 -1.60 -15.42
CA SER A 6 0.34 -1.20 -15.38
C SER A 6 0.54 0.31 -15.22
N GLY A 7 -0.29 1.12 -15.88
CA GLY A 7 -0.25 2.58 -15.77
C GLY A 7 -0.40 3.04 -14.32
N PRO A 8 -1.50 2.66 -13.62
CA PRO A 8 -1.68 2.94 -12.20
C PRO A 8 -0.56 2.40 -11.30
N GLY A 9 -0.15 1.15 -11.49
CA GLY A 9 0.84 0.51 -10.63
C GLY A 9 2.22 1.14 -10.77
N TRP A 10 2.74 1.30 -11.98
CA TRP A 10 4.03 1.99 -12.21
C TRP A 10 3.97 3.47 -11.82
N SER A 11 2.83 4.15 -12.00
CA SER A 11 2.66 5.52 -11.49
C SER A 11 2.75 5.57 -9.96
N THR A 12 2.12 4.62 -9.27
CA THR A 12 2.16 4.50 -7.81
C THR A 12 3.59 4.29 -7.32
N ILE A 13 4.29 3.32 -7.92
CA ILE A 13 5.69 2.98 -7.60
C ILE A 13 6.60 4.19 -7.84
N ALA A 14 6.49 4.84 -9.00
CA ALA A 14 7.39 5.91 -9.39
C ALA A 14 7.16 7.20 -8.57
N THR A 15 5.90 7.52 -8.25
CA THR A 15 5.54 8.80 -7.61
C THR A 15 5.46 8.72 -6.08
N GLY A 16 5.33 7.52 -5.51
CA GLY A 16 5.20 7.31 -4.07
C GLY A 16 3.86 7.74 -3.48
N VAL A 17 2.83 7.89 -4.31
CA VAL A 17 1.46 8.26 -3.91
C VAL A 17 0.44 7.35 -4.59
N TRP A 18 -0.78 7.30 -4.07
CA TRP A 18 -1.86 6.48 -4.63
C TRP A 18 -2.60 7.15 -5.81
N PRO A 19 -3.44 6.40 -6.57
CA PRO A 19 -4.18 6.92 -7.73
C PRO A 19 -5.09 8.11 -7.49
N ASP A 20 -5.53 8.34 -6.25
CA ASP A 20 -6.29 9.54 -5.90
C ASP A 20 -5.45 10.82 -5.91
N LYS A 21 -4.12 10.71 -5.87
CA LYS A 21 -3.17 11.82 -5.96
C LYS A 21 -2.55 11.94 -7.36
N HIS A 22 -1.92 10.87 -7.88
CA HIS A 22 -1.26 10.93 -9.19
C HIS A 22 -2.24 10.87 -10.38
N GLY A 23 -3.52 10.52 -10.15
CA GLY A 23 -4.60 10.67 -11.12
C GLY A 23 -4.70 9.59 -12.21
N VAL A 24 -3.78 8.63 -12.27
CA VAL A 24 -3.78 7.55 -13.28
C VAL A 24 -4.59 6.36 -12.81
N LYS A 25 -5.60 5.97 -13.59
CA LYS A 25 -6.57 4.92 -13.23
C LYS A 25 -6.57 3.69 -14.15
N ASP A 26 -5.94 3.81 -15.31
CA ASP A 26 -5.77 2.79 -16.33
C ASP A 26 -4.58 3.13 -17.25
N ASN A 27 -4.32 2.29 -18.26
CA ASN A 27 -3.23 2.43 -19.22
C ASN A 27 -3.40 3.60 -20.22
N SER A 28 -4.48 4.39 -20.16
CA SER A 28 -4.62 5.60 -20.98
C SER A 28 -3.84 6.80 -20.41
N PHE A 29 -3.45 6.75 -19.14
CA PHE A 29 -2.82 7.86 -18.40
C PHE A 29 -3.66 9.15 -18.37
N THR A 30 -4.93 9.08 -18.75
CA THR A 30 -5.84 10.23 -18.72
C THR A 30 -6.03 10.70 -17.27
N GLY A 31 -5.86 12.00 -17.03
CA GLY A 31 -5.94 12.58 -15.68
C GLY A 31 -4.65 12.53 -14.87
N LYS A 32 -3.52 12.08 -15.46
CA LYS A 32 -2.20 12.11 -14.81
C LYS A 32 -1.89 13.49 -14.20
N ASN A 33 -1.37 13.49 -12.98
CA ASN A 33 -1.04 14.67 -12.21
C ASN A 33 0.45 14.69 -11.79
N TYR A 34 1.34 14.29 -12.71
CA TYR A 34 2.78 14.22 -12.44
C TYR A 34 3.43 15.58 -12.18
N GLY A 35 2.76 16.69 -12.56
CA GLY A 35 3.22 18.04 -12.18
C GLY A 35 3.19 18.28 -10.67
N ALA A 36 2.14 17.81 -9.98
CA ALA A 36 2.05 17.90 -8.52
C ALA A 36 2.70 16.70 -7.82
N HIS A 37 2.74 15.54 -8.49
CA HIS A 37 3.32 14.31 -7.96
C HIS A 37 4.36 13.72 -8.93
N PRO A 38 5.53 14.36 -9.07
CA PRO A 38 6.58 13.86 -9.97
C PRO A 38 7.12 12.52 -9.52
N ASP A 39 7.67 11.75 -10.47
CA ASP A 39 8.41 10.52 -10.20
C ASP A 39 9.66 10.78 -9.35
N PHE A 40 10.19 9.73 -8.73
CA PHE A 40 11.29 9.85 -7.78
C PHE A 40 12.59 10.35 -8.42
N LEU A 41 12.91 10.02 -9.68
CA LEU A 41 14.13 10.52 -10.34
C LEU A 41 13.99 12.01 -10.64
N THR A 42 12.84 12.45 -11.14
CA THR A 42 12.54 13.88 -11.32
C THR A 42 12.61 14.65 -10.00
N ARG A 43 12.20 14.05 -8.88
CA ARG A 43 12.37 14.64 -7.53
C ARG A 43 13.84 14.73 -7.13
N VAL A 44 14.66 13.74 -7.46
CA VAL A 44 16.11 13.78 -7.26
C VAL A 44 16.71 14.95 -8.03
N GLU A 45 16.40 15.08 -9.31
CA GLU A 45 16.89 16.19 -10.15
C GLU A 45 16.48 17.56 -9.64
N ASN A 46 15.23 17.69 -9.17
CA ASN A 46 14.75 18.95 -8.60
C ASN A 46 15.47 19.35 -7.30
N ALA A 47 15.85 18.37 -6.47
CA ALA A 47 16.43 18.62 -5.15
C ALA A 47 17.96 18.63 -5.15
N LYS A 48 18.58 17.82 -6.02
CA LYS A 48 20.02 17.55 -6.09
C LYS A 48 20.45 17.35 -7.54
N PRO A 49 20.44 18.41 -8.38
CA PRO A 49 20.76 18.33 -9.82
C PRO A 49 22.23 17.99 -10.13
N SER A 50 23.05 17.74 -9.10
CA SER A 50 24.42 17.22 -9.27
C SER A 50 24.47 15.70 -9.27
N LEU A 51 23.39 15.02 -8.88
CA LEU A 51 23.27 13.56 -8.93
C LEU A 51 22.86 13.16 -10.34
N ASN A 52 23.48 12.10 -10.87
CA ASN A 52 23.18 11.61 -12.21
C ASN A 52 22.04 10.59 -12.18
N THR A 53 20.97 10.78 -12.97
CA THR A 53 19.81 9.89 -12.99
C THR A 53 19.59 9.14 -14.31
N TYR A 54 19.16 7.87 -14.19
CA TYR A 54 18.91 7.01 -15.35
C TYR A 54 17.56 6.28 -15.29
N ALA A 55 16.82 6.27 -16.39
CA ALA A 55 15.63 5.42 -16.54
C ALA A 55 15.65 4.64 -17.85
N ALA A 56 15.41 3.33 -17.79
CA ALA A 56 15.30 2.49 -18.98
C ALA A 56 14.06 1.60 -18.92
N ALA A 57 13.28 1.61 -19.99
CA ALA A 57 12.10 0.77 -20.12
C ALA A 57 11.86 0.43 -21.59
N ASP A 58 11.26 -0.74 -21.81
CA ASP A 58 10.74 -1.17 -23.10
C ASP A 58 9.20 -1.14 -23.17
N TRP A 59 8.53 -0.62 -22.15
CA TRP A 59 7.16 -0.12 -22.27
C TRP A 59 7.17 1.41 -22.40
N GLU A 60 6.75 1.92 -23.56
CA GLU A 60 7.00 3.31 -23.94
C GLU A 60 6.49 4.40 -22.98
N PRO A 61 5.29 4.32 -22.36
CA PRO A 61 4.80 5.41 -21.51
C PRO A 61 5.59 5.58 -20.22
N ILE A 62 6.50 4.66 -19.86
CA ILE A 62 7.41 4.85 -18.73
C ILE A 62 8.43 5.95 -19.02
N THR A 63 9.09 5.92 -20.19
CA THR A 63 10.25 6.80 -20.49
C THR A 63 10.05 7.73 -21.70
N SER A 64 8.95 7.61 -22.46
CA SER A 64 8.66 8.43 -23.64
C SER A 64 7.28 9.10 -23.58
N THR A 65 7.03 10.03 -24.50
CA THR A 65 5.72 10.70 -24.65
C THR A 65 4.69 9.87 -25.41
N ASP A 66 5.05 8.69 -25.90
CA ASP A 66 4.12 7.78 -26.55
C ASP A 66 3.08 7.28 -25.53
N GLN A 67 1.89 6.90 -26.03
CA GLN A 67 0.79 6.37 -25.21
C GLN A 67 0.42 7.27 -24.00
N ASN A 68 0.56 8.59 -24.16
CA ASN A 68 0.29 9.57 -23.10
C ASN A 68 1.19 9.44 -21.86
N GLY A 69 2.42 8.92 -22.02
CA GLY A 69 3.50 9.06 -21.03
C GLY A 69 4.11 10.49 -21.01
N PRO A 70 5.34 10.67 -20.51
CA PRO A 70 6.11 9.71 -19.74
C PRO A 70 5.73 9.72 -18.25
N ILE A 71 5.95 8.60 -17.55
CA ILE A 71 6.01 8.56 -16.08
C ILE A 71 7.28 9.27 -15.60
N PHE A 72 8.44 8.87 -16.14
CA PHE A 72 9.74 9.48 -15.84
C PHE A 72 10.00 10.68 -16.76
N SER A 73 9.96 11.88 -16.17
CA SER A 73 9.96 13.12 -16.94
C SER A 73 11.24 13.38 -17.73
N ALA A 74 11.20 14.38 -18.62
CA ALA A 74 12.38 14.83 -19.37
C ALA A 74 13.49 15.48 -18.51
N LYS A 75 13.28 15.62 -17.20
CA LYS A 75 14.34 16.09 -16.29
C LYS A 75 15.37 15.00 -15.97
N VAL A 76 15.01 13.72 -16.05
CA VAL A 76 15.95 12.61 -15.84
C VAL A 76 17.07 12.70 -16.86
N ASP A 77 18.33 12.67 -16.41
CA ASP A 77 19.50 12.98 -17.24
C ASP A 77 19.60 12.08 -18.47
N LYS A 78 19.34 10.79 -18.29
CA LYS A 78 19.35 9.82 -19.37
C LYS A 78 18.16 8.89 -19.32
N ARG A 79 17.43 8.83 -20.43
CA ARG A 79 16.30 7.93 -20.62
C ARG A 79 16.49 7.04 -21.85
N LEU A 80 16.25 5.75 -21.69
CA LEU A 80 16.13 4.79 -22.79
C LEU A 80 14.68 4.32 -22.89
N SER A 81 14.16 4.37 -24.12
CA SER A 81 12.83 3.85 -24.45
C SER A 81 12.97 2.89 -25.62
N LEU A 82 12.63 1.62 -25.38
CA LEU A 82 12.47 0.60 -26.40
C LEU A 82 10.97 0.27 -26.55
N LYS A 83 10.60 -0.53 -27.55
CA LYS A 83 9.21 -0.76 -27.93
C LYS A 83 8.83 -2.22 -27.82
N GLY A 84 8.79 -2.75 -26.60
CA GLY A 84 8.49 -4.14 -26.27
C GLY A 84 7.12 -4.60 -26.79
N ASP A 85 6.10 -3.73 -26.76
CA ASP A 85 4.78 -4.02 -27.35
C ASP A 85 4.85 -4.28 -28.87
N ARG A 86 5.77 -3.62 -29.57
CA ARG A 86 5.94 -3.74 -31.03
C ARG A 86 6.96 -4.81 -31.42
N ASP A 87 8.10 -4.83 -30.73
CA ASP A 87 9.31 -5.59 -31.11
C ASP A 87 9.48 -6.88 -30.28
N GLY A 88 8.64 -7.05 -29.25
CA GLY A 88 8.60 -8.19 -28.35
C GLY A 88 9.53 -8.02 -27.14
N TYR A 89 8.97 -8.08 -25.94
CA TYR A 89 9.71 -7.98 -24.67
C TYR A 89 10.85 -9.01 -24.54
N GLY A 90 10.69 -10.22 -25.09
CA GLY A 90 11.78 -11.20 -25.10
C GLY A 90 13.02 -10.78 -25.91
N ASN A 91 12.88 -9.84 -26.84
CA ASN A 91 13.98 -9.25 -27.61
C ASN A 91 14.49 -7.94 -27.01
N GLU A 92 13.61 -7.15 -26.37
CA GLU A 92 13.95 -5.83 -25.83
C GLU A 92 14.49 -5.89 -24.40
N ASP A 93 13.99 -6.77 -23.52
CA ASP A 93 14.47 -6.96 -22.15
C ASP A 93 16.01 -7.15 -22.08
N PRO A 94 16.65 -8.03 -22.90
CA PRO A 94 18.11 -8.15 -22.90
C PRO A 94 18.85 -6.87 -23.29
N LYS A 95 18.26 -6.05 -24.17
CA LYS A 95 18.85 -4.75 -24.57
C LYS A 95 18.73 -3.73 -23.45
N ILE A 96 17.59 -3.70 -22.74
CA ILE A 96 17.43 -2.88 -21.53
C ILE A 96 18.47 -3.27 -20.47
N ALA A 97 18.60 -4.56 -20.18
CA ALA A 97 19.57 -5.05 -19.21
C ALA A 97 21.01 -4.73 -19.63
N ALA A 98 21.35 -4.88 -20.91
CA ALA A 98 22.68 -4.51 -21.43
C ALA A 98 22.95 -3.01 -21.33
N ALA A 99 21.98 -2.17 -21.66
CA ALA A 99 22.10 -0.71 -21.57
C ALA A 99 22.24 -0.23 -20.12
N ALA A 100 21.41 -0.76 -19.19
CA ALA A 100 21.54 -0.48 -17.76
C ALA A 100 22.89 -0.94 -17.21
N SER A 101 23.38 -2.11 -17.65
CA SER A 101 24.71 -2.61 -17.27
C SER A 101 25.83 -1.70 -17.76
N ALA A 102 25.73 -1.18 -19.00
CA ALA A 102 26.68 -0.22 -19.53
C ALA A 102 26.62 1.12 -18.77
N GLU A 103 25.41 1.61 -18.47
CA GLU A 103 25.22 2.84 -17.70
C GLU A 103 25.86 2.75 -16.31
N LEU A 104 25.64 1.64 -15.60
CA LEU A 104 26.26 1.41 -14.29
C LEU A 104 27.78 1.37 -14.35
N ARG A 105 28.39 0.93 -15.46
CA ARG A 105 29.86 0.91 -15.59
C ARG A 105 30.43 2.26 -16.00
N ASP A 106 29.80 2.88 -17.00
CA ASP A 106 30.43 3.93 -17.80
C ASP A 106 29.75 5.29 -17.59
N GLY A 107 28.46 5.30 -17.28
CA GLY A 107 27.66 6.52 -17.03
C GLY A 107 27.66 6.98 -15.59
N ASN A 108 27.95 6.08 -14.64
CA ASN A 108 28.03 6.37 -13.22
C ASN A 108 26.78 7.06 -12.64
N PRO A 109 25.58 6.46 -12.77
CA PRO A 109 24.36 7.03 -12.19
C PRO A 109 24.37 6.92 -10.67
N ASP A 110 23.77 7.89 -9.99
CA ASP A 110 23.51 7.89 -8.54
C ASP A 110 22.15 7.26 -8.21
N ALA A 111 21.20 7.32 -9.13
CA ALA A 111 19.89 6.66 -9.02
C ALA A 111 19.40 6.16 -10.38
N ALA A 112 18.85 4.95 -10.41
CA ALA A 112 18.40 4.31 -11.65
C ALA A 112 17.05 3.61 -11.50
N PHE A 113 16.26 3.62 -12.57
CA PHE A 113 15.07 2.80 -12.76
C PHE A 113 15.23 1.92 -14.01
N VAL A 114 14.92 0.63 -13.89
CA VAL A 114 15.02 -0.36 -14.99
C VAL A 114 13.75 -1.20 -15.00
N TYR A 115 13.07 -1.25 -16.13
CA TYR A 115 11.86 -2.05 -16.36
C TYR A 115 12.14 -3.18 -17.34
N LEU A 116 11.55 -4.35 -17.07
CA LEU A 116 11.62 -5.56 -17.91
C LEU A 116 10.20 -6.15 -18.00
N GLY A 117 9.63 -6.22 -19.20
CA GLY A 117 8.19 -6.51 -19.39
C GLY A 117 7.85 -7.95 -19.76
N GLN A 118 8.84 -8.84 -19.96
CA GLN A 118 8.57 -10.18 -20.51
C GLN A 118 7.65 -11.04 -19.62
N VAL A 119 7.70 -10.89 -18.29
CA VAL A 119 6.88 -11.70 -17.37
C VAL A 119 5.40 -11.39 -17.55
N ASP A 120 5.03 -10.12 -17.62
CA ASP A 120 3.66 -9.67 -17.88
C ASP A 120 3.15 -10.16 -19.25
N SER A 121 3.97 -10.00 -20.30
CA SER A 121 3.66 -10.50 -21.64
C SER A 121 3.41 -12.02 -21.67
N ALA A 122 4.20 -12.79 -20.92
CA ALA A 122 3.98 -14.23 -20.75
C ALA A 122 2.70 -14.54 -19.96
N GLY A 123 2.39 -13.75 -18.94
CA GLY A 123 1.17 -13.86 -18.12
C GLY A 123 -0.09 -13.66 -18.97
N HIS A 124 -0.08 -12.68 -19.86
CA HIS A 124 -1.13 -12.49 -20.86
C HIS A 124 -1.25 -13.65 -21.86
N SER A 125 -0.12 -14.15 -22.36
CA SER A 125 -0.11 -15.12 -23.45
C SER A 125 -0.44 -16.55 -23.01
N TYR A 126 -0.08 -16.91 -21.77
CA TYR A 126 -0.10 -18.30 -21.30
C TYR A 126 -0.74 -18.51 -19.92
N GLY A 127 -0.96 -17.43 -19.15
CA GLY A 127 -1.45 -17.51 -17.77
C GLY A 127 -0.37 -17.71 -16.72
N ALA A 128 -0.60 -17.21 -15.50
CA ALA A 128 0.40 -17.23 -14.41
C ALA A 128 0.74 -18.63 -13.91
N ALA A 129 -0.17 -19.60 -14.08
CA ALA A 129 0.06 -21.00 -13.69
C ALA A 129 0.87 -21.80 -14.73
N SER A 130 1.28 -21.18 -15.84
CA SER A 130 1.96 -21.88 -16.95
C SER A 130 3.47 -22.01 -16.74
N GLN A 131 4.07 -23.02 -17.39
CA GLN A 131 5.53 -23.18 -17.43
C GLN A 131 6.20 -22.02 -18.17
N GLN A 132 5.55 -21.44 -19.18
CA GLN A 132 6.05 -20.31 -19.95
C GLN A 132 6.21 -19.05 -19.09
N TYR A 133 5.28 -18.83 -18.16
CA TYR A 133 5.37 -17.77 -17.17
C TYR A 133 6.55 -18.00 -16.21
N LEU A 134 6.72 -19.22 -15.70
CA LEU A 134 7.89 -19.58 -14.88
C LEU A 134 9.22 -19.43 -15.64
N ASP A 135 9.26 -19.82 -16.92
CA ASP A 135 10.45 -19.66 -17.76
C ASP A 135 10.75 -18.17 -18.03
N ALA A 136 9.72 -17.33 -18.16
CA ALA A 136 9.89 -15.87 -18.27
C ALA A 136 10.49 -15.28 -17.00
N ILE A 137 10.02 -15.70 -15.82
CA ILE A 137 10.62 -15.33 -14.54
C ILE A 137 12.11 -15.72 -14.52
N GLY A 138 12.47 -16.95 -14.92
CA GLY A 138 13.86 -17.39 -14.97
C GLY A 138 14.75 -16.59 -15.93
N ARG A 139 14.20 -16.16 -17.08
CA ARG A 139 14.91 -15.27 -18.01
C ARG A 139 15.12 -13.88 -17.42
N VAL A 140 14.09 -13.27 -16.85
CA VAL A 140 14.20 -11.95 -16.22
C VAL A 140 15.12 -11.98 -15.00
N ASP A 141 15.10 -13.03 -14.18
CA ASP A 141 16.04 -13.21 -13.06
C ASP A 141 17.51 -13.21 -13.55
N THR A 142 17.78 -13.89 -14.67
CA THR A 142 19.12 -13.87 -15.29
C THR A 142 19.54 -12.45 -15.71
N LEU A 143 18.62 -11.67 -16.28
CA LEU A 143 18.86 -10.28 -16.69
C LEU A 143 19.06 -9.34 -15.49
N VAL A 144 18.29 -9.50 -14.42
CA VAL A 144 18.52 -8.81 -13.15
C VAL A 144 19.90 -9.16 -12.60
N GLY A 145 20.28 -10.44 -12.63
CA GLY A 145 21.62 -10.90 -12.25
C GLY A 145 22.75 -10.24 -13.05
N GLN A 146 22.55 -10.02 -14.34
CA GLN A 146 23.48 -9.28 -15.20
C GLN A 146 23.68 -7.83 -14.73
N VAL A 147 22.58 -7.10 -14.49
CA VAL A 147 22.62 -5.71 -14.02
C VAL A 147 23.29 -5.62 -12.64
N LEU A 148 22.95 -6.52 -11.71
CA LEU A 148 23.56 -6.58 -10.38
C LEU A 148 25.04 -6.97 -10.42
N THR A 149 25.45 -7.75 -11.40
CA THR A 149 26.88 -8.07 -11.63
C THR A 149 27.63 -6.85 -12.13
N ALA A 150 27.07 -6.09 -13.08
CA ALA A 150 27.65 -4.83 -13.54
C ALA A 150 27.81 -3.83 -12.39
N LEU A 151 26.80 -3.71 -11.52
CA LEU A 151 26.86 -2.89 -10.31
C LEU A 151 28.02 -3.29 -9.39
N LYS A 152 28.10 -4.57 -9.01
CA LYS A 152 29.12 -5.06 -8.08
C LYS A 152 30.54 -4.99 -8.64
N ASN A 153 30.69 -5.02 -9.96
CA ASN A 153 31.98 -4.93 -10.65
C ASN A 153 32.48 -3.49 -10.82
N ARG A 154 31.71 -2.48 -10.41
CA ARG A 154 32.19 -1.08 -10.40
C ARG A 154 33.43 -0.97 -9.51
N PRO A 155 34.51 -0.31 -9.96
CA PRO A 155 35.75 -0.20 -9.18
C PRO A 155 35.56 0.42 -7.79
N THR A 156 34.58 1.31 -7.65
CA THR A 156 34.26 2.04 -6.43
C THR A 156 33.15 1.38 -5.59
N TYR A 157 32.60 0.22 -6.00
CA TYR A 157 31.45 -0.41 -5.34
C TYR A 157 31.60 -0.58 -3.82
N ALA A 158 32.79 -0.93 -3.34
CA ALA A 158 33.06 -1.11 -1.91
C ALA A 158 32.97 0.19 -1.08
N GLN A 159 33.03 1.35 -1.74
CA GLN A 159 32.92 2.69 -1.15
C GLN A 159 31.55 3.31 -1.39
N GLU A 160 30.69 2.61 -2.14
CA GLU A 160 29.35 3.05 -2.50
C GLU A 160 28.30 2.49 -1.53
N ASN A 161 27.18 3.19 -1.40
CA ASN A 161 26.05 2.76 -0.58
C ASN A 161 24.83 2.56 -1.47
N TRP A 162 24.71 1.38 -2.09
CA TRP A 162 23.58 1.05 -2.95
C TRP A 162 22.39 0.52 -2.17
N LYS A 163 21.20 1.02 -2.52
CA LYS A 163 19.91 0.43 -2.18
C LYS A 163 19.32 -0.22 -3.43
N ILE A 164 19.14 -1.52 -3.38
CA ILE A 164 18.54 -2.30 -4.47
C ILE A 164 17.10 -2.61 -4.08
N LEU A 165 16.16 -2.28 -4.97
CA LEU A 165 14.74 -2.55 -4.83
C LEU A 165 14.28 -3.29 -6.09
N VAL A 166 13.55 -4.39 -5.94
CA VAL A 166 12.92 -5.15 -7.03
C VAL A 166 11.45 -5.34 -6.68
N THR A 167 10.55 -5.00 -7.59
CA THR A 167 9.10 -5.01 -7.34
C THR A 167 8.33 -5.30 -8.63
N THR A 168 7.02 -5.46 -8.49
CA THR A 168 6.05 -5.58 -9.59
C THR A 168 4.86 -4.68 -9.29
N ASP A 169 4.22 -4.18 -10.32
CA ASP A 169 3.10 -3.24 -10.28
C ASP A 169 1.74 -3.92 -10.08
N HIS A 170 1.61 -5.17 -10.54
CA HIS A 170 0.48 -6.07 -10.29
C HIS A 170 0.90 -7.53 -10.45
N GLY A 171 -0.06 -8.44 -10.26
CA GLY A 171 0.05 -9.85 -10.61
C GLY A 171 -0.88 -10.25 -11.77
N HIS A 172 -1.14 -11.54 -11.89
CA HIS A 172 -1.98 -12.15 -12.93
C HIS A 172 -2.80 -13.29 -12.35
N THR A 173 -3.97 -13.58 -12.95
CA THR A 173 -4.70 -14.81 -12.61
C THR A 173 -4.00 -16.05 -13.19
N ASP A 174 -4.31 -17.23 -12.65
CA ASP A 174 -3.78 -18.52 -13.13
C ASP A 174 -3.98 -18.72 -14.64
N GLY A 175 -5.16 -18.34 -15.14
CA GLY A 175 -5.53 -18.43 -16.56
C GLY A 175 -5.03 -17.27 -17.43
N GLY A 176 -4.41 -16.25 -16.82
CA GLY A 176 -3.93 -15.05 -17.50
C GLY A 176 -4.88 -13.87 -17.40
N GLY A 177 -4.34 -12.69 -17.74
CA GLY A 177 -5.01 -11.41 -17.53
C GLY A 177 -4.91 -10.86 -16.11
N HIS A 178 -5.20 -9.57 -16.02
CA HIS A 178 -5.21 -8.74 -14.82
C HIS A 178 -6.23 -7.60 -15.01
N GLY A 179 -6.45 -6.76 -14.00
CA GLY A 179 -7.37 -5.62 -14.03
C GLY A 179 -8.51 -5.70 -13.00
N GLY A 180 -8.73 -6.87 -12.40
CA GLY A 180 -9.69 -7.15 -11.33
C GLY A 180 -9.14 -6.95 -9.91
N SER A 181 -9.88 -7.48 -8.94
CA SER A 181 -9.64 -7.32 -7.49
C SER A 181 -9.07 -8.57 -6.81
N THR A 182 -8.80 -9.65 -7.55
CA THR A 182 -8.38 -10.91 -6.94
C THR A 182 -7.04 -10.78 -6.22
N ILE A 183 -6.80 -11.66 -5.24
CA ILE A 183 -5.51 -11.69 -4.53
C ILE A 183 -4.36 -11.96 -5.50
N GLN A 184 -4.58 -12.78 -6.54
CA GLN A 184 -3.54 -13.03 -7.54
C GLN A 184 -3.19 -11.76 -8.34
N GLU A 185 -4.18 -10.94 -8.71
CA GLU A 185 -3.95 -9.70 -9.47
C GLU A 185 -3.38 -8.58 -8.59
N ARG A 186 -3.78 -8.51 -7.31
CA ARG A 186 -3.26 -7.53 -6.34
C ARG A 186 -1.94 -7.97 -5.69
N GLY A 187 -1.59 -9.26 -5.80
CA GLY A 187 -0.43 -9.88 -5.19
C GLY A 187 0.87 -9.34 -5.79
N THR A 188 1.45 -8.34 -5.13
CA THR A 188 2.73 -7.71 -5.50
C THR A 188 3.77 -7.95 -4.41
N PHE A 189 5.03 -7.67 -4.71
CA PHE A 189 6.13 -7.81 -3.74
C PHE A 189 7.11 -6.66 -3.84
N VAL A 190 7.87 -6.45 -2.76
CA VAL A 190 9.08 -5.63 -2.76
C VAL A 190 10.22 -6.44 -2.14
N ILE A 191 11.25 -6.72 -2.93
CA ILE A 191 12.52 -7.27 -2.46
C ILE A 191 13.50 -6.11 -2.30
N ALA A 192 14.11 -5.99 -1.13
CA ALA A 192 15.03 -4.89 -0.83
C ALA A 192 16.37 -5.39 -0.28
N LYS A 193 17.46 -4.71 -0.66
CA LYS A 193 18.80 -4.93 -0.11
C LYS A 193 19.57 -3.61 0.02
N GLY A 194 20.25 -3.42 1.15
CA GLY A 194 21.12 -2.27 1.41
C GLY A 194 21.07 -1.84 2.87
N ALA A 195 21.85 -0.83 3.27
CA ALA A 195 21.96 -0.38 4.67
C ALA A 195 20.59 -0.09 5.33
N GLY A 196 20.33 -0.65 6.52
CA GLY A 196 19.03 -0.51 7.21
C GLY A 196 17.94 -1.50 6.78
N ILE A 197 18.24 -2.44 5.89
CA ILE A 197 17.36 -3.59 5.59
C ILE A 197 17.98 -4.85 6.21
N ALA A 198 17.26 -5.49 7.12
CA ALA A 198 17.71 -6.73 7.75
C ALA A 198 17.74 -7.88 6.73
N ALA A 199 18.83 -8.64 6.70
CA ALA A 199 18.93 -9.78 5.81
C ALA A 199 18.00 -10.92 6.27
N GLY A 200 17.24 -11.50 5.34
CA GLY A 200 16.34 -12.61 5.63
C GLY A 200 15.06 -12.23 6.38
N SER A 201 14.78 -10.94 6.60
CA SER A 201 13.51 -10.50 7.19
C SER A 201 12.37 -10.53 6.17
N VAL A 202 11.18 -10.87 6.64
CA VAL A 202 9.91 -10.73 5.91
C VAL A 202 9.07 -9.65 6.60
N ARG A 203 8.36 -8.85 5.81
CA ARG A 203 7.52 -7.73 6.25
C ARG A 203 6.21 -7.73 5.48
N GLU A 204 5.14 -7.35 6.16
CA GLU A 204 3.75 -7.45 5.69
C GLU A 204 3.08 -6.07 5.62
N ASP A 205 3.78 -5.05 6.13
CA ASP A 205 3.39 -3.64 6.18
C ASP A 205 3.81 -2.86 4.93
N VAL A 206 4.59 -3.48 4.04
CA VAL A 206 5.15 -2.84 2.83
C VAL A 206 4.08 -2.64 1.76
N ARG A 207 4.13 -1.50 1.08
CA ARG A 207 3.24 -1.11 -0.03
C ARG A 207 4.04 -0.56 -1.21
N LEU A 208 3.46 -0.58 -2.41
CA LEU A 208 4.11 -0.08 -3.64
C LEU A 208 4.58 1.38 -3.54
N VAL A 209 3.83 2.22 -2.81
CA VAL A 209 4.20 3.62 -2.56
C VAL A 209 5.53 3.80 -1.82
N ASP A 210 6.00 2.77 -1.10
CA ASP A 210 7.22 2.83 -0.30
C ASP A 210 8.49 2.75 -1.15
N VAL A 211 8.39 2.30 -2.40
CA VAL A 211 9.54 2.14 -3.30
C VAL A 211 10.18 3.51 -3.60
N ALA A 212 9.38 4.49 -4.07
CA ALA A 212 9.85 5.84 -4.29
C ALA A 212 10.33 6.52 -2.99
N ALA A 213 9.61 6.34 -1.88
CA ALA A 213 10.01 6.91 -0.59
C ALA A 213 11.38 6.38 -0.14
N THR A 214 11.62 5.09 -0.32
CA THR A 214 12.89 4.44 0.01
C THR A 214 14.03 4.89 -0.91
N ALA A 215 13.78 5.02 -2.20
CA ALA A 215 14.75 5.52 -3.16
C ALA A 215 15.16 6.97 -2.85
N LEU A 216 14.19 7.84 -2.55
CA LEU A 216 14.44 9.25 -2.19
C LEU A 216 15.23 9.39 -0.89
N ALA A 217 14.85 8.61 0.14
CA ALA A 217 15.55 8.63 1.42
C ALA A 217 17.01 8.19 1.28
N GLN A 218 17.30 7.21 0.41
CA GLN A 218 18.67 6.74 0.15
C GLN A 218 19.60 7.85 -0.33
N VAL A 219 19.10 8.73 -1.20
CA VAL A 219 19.87 9.86 -1.75
C VAL A 219 19.64 11.15 -0.97
N GLY A 220 19.00 11.09 0.20
CA GLY A 220 18.78 12.22 1.10
C GLY A 220 17.88 13.31 0.51
N VAL A 221 16.86 12.92 -0.24
CA VAL A 221 15.78 13.79 -0.73
C VAL A 221 14.56 13.60 0.15
N SER A 222 13.83 14.69 0.43
CA SER A 222 12.65 14.66 1.30
C SER A 222 11.56 13.75 0.76
N THR A 223 10.98 12.96 1.66
CA THR A 223 9.80 12.11 1.40
C THR A 223 8.50 12.77 1.88
N ALA A 224 8.53 14.06 2.22
CA ALA A 224 7.33 14.78 2.60
C ALA A 224 6.27 14.75 1.48
N ALA A 225 5.00 14.68 1.88
CA ALA A 225 3.83 14.61 1.00
C ALA A 225 3.65 13.31 0.18
N LEU A 226 4.52 12.30 0.36
CA LEU A 226 4.29 10.95 -0.15
C LEU A 226 3.26 10.20 0.71
N ASP A 227 2.60 9.20 0.13
CA ASP A 227 1.84 8.20 0.91
C ASP A 227 2.76 7.08 1.43
N GLY A 228 3.88 6.85 0.74
CA GLY A 228 4.87 5.85 1.12
C GLY A 228 5.82 6.29 2.22
N VAL A 229 6.33 5.30 2.96
CA VAL A 229 7.34 5.47 4.00
C VAL A 229 8.63 4.74 3.60
N PRO A 230 9.83 5.27 3.91
CA PRO A 230 11.08 4.57 3.63
C PRO A 230 11.13 3.23 4.38
N LEU A 231 11.55 2.15 3.71
CA LEU A 231 11.62 0.82 4.32
C LEU A 231 12.53 0.75 5.56
N ALA A 232 13.52 1.65 5.70
CA ALA A 232 14.37 1.70 6.89
C ALA A 232 13.64 2.26 8.14
N ASN A 233 12.46 2.88 7.95
CA ASN A 233 11.67 3.54 8.97
C ASN A 233 10.21 3.04 8.87
N PRO A 234 9.93 1.78 9.26
CA PRO A 234 8.55 1.28 9.33
C PRO A 234 7.71 2.16 10.24
N ASP A 235 6.40 2.14 10.04
CA ASP A 235 5.48 2.66 11.05
C ASP A 235 5.49 1.77 12.30
N SER A 236 4.83 2.26 13.35
CA SER A 236 4.77 1.61 14.65
C SER A 236 3.33 1.49 15.10
N ASP A 237 2.50 0.82 14.29
CA ASP A 237 1.12 0.57 14.66
C ASP A 237 1.03 -0.50 15.77
N ALA A 238 0.13 -0.28 16.72
CA ALA A 238 -0.19 -1.26 17.74
C ALA A 238 -0.88 -2.50 17.13
N PHE A 239 -1.63 -2.34 16.04
CA PHE A 239 -2.37 -3.44 15.42
C PHE A 239 -1.46 -4.51 14.81
N ASP A 240 -0.33 -4.11 14.20
CA ASP A 240 0.66 -5.05 13.61
C ASP A 240 1.20 -6.07 14.62
N SER A 241 1.24 -5.70 15.91
CA SER A 241 1.65 -6.62 16.99
C SER A 241 0.74 -7.85 17.14
N LEU A 242 -0.44 -7.83 16.51
CA LEU A 242 -1.41 -8.91 16.54
C LEU A 242 -1.17 -10.00 15.51
N ARG A 243 -0.33 -9.79 14.47
CA ARG A 243 -0.10 -10.77 13.40
C ARG A 243 0.19 -12.20 13.91
N PRO A 244 1.03 -12.41 14.94
CA PRO A 244 1.28 -13.74 15.50
C PRO A 244 0.05 -14.44 16.10
N ASN A 245 -0.98 -13.68 16.47
CA ASN A 245 -2.19 -14.14 17.16
C ASN A 245 -3.40 -14.31 16.22
N LEU A 246 -3.22 -14.05 14.92
CA LEU A 246 -4.30 -14.20 13.94
C LEU A 246 -4.74 -15.66 13.81
N GLN A 247 -6.04 -15.84 13.61
CA GLN A 247 -6.72 -17.11 13.52
C GLN A 247 -7.19 -17.35 12.09
N ALA A 248 -7.38 -18.63 11.75
CA ALA A 248 -8.00 -19.02 10.49
C ALA A 248 -9.52 -18.83 10.56
N ARG A 249 -10.16 -18.75 9.38
CA ARG A 249 -11.62 -18.61 9.25
C ARG A 249 -12.41 -19.59 10.12
N VAL A 250 -13.57 -19.15 10.56
CA VAL A 250 -14.60 -19.93 11.25
C VAL A 250 -15.79 -20.12 10.32
N ASP A 251 -16.37 -19.03 9.84
CA ASP A 251 -17.61 -19.01 9.07
C ASP A 251 -17.43 -18.61 7.60
N GLU A 252 -16.36 -17.86 7.28
CA GLU A 252 -16.12 -17.27 5.96
C GLU A 252 -15.63 -18.29 4.92
N THR A 253 -16.55 -19.10 4.38
CA THR A 253 -16.18 -20.21 3.49
C THR A 253 -15.57 -19.81 2.13
N GLY A 254 -15.55 -18.52 1.79
CA GLY A 254 -14.81 -17.97 0.64
C GLY A 254 -13.29 -17.87 0.85
N ILE A 255 -12.83 -17.77 2.10
CA ILE A 255 -11.42 -17.54 2.45
C ILE A 255 -10.68 -18.87 2.64
N PRO A 256 -9.53 -19.18 2.01
CA PRO A 256 -8.89 -20.48 2.18
C PRO A 256 -8.69 -20.90 3.65
N ALA A 257 -8.98 -22.16 3.99
CA ALA A 257 -9.02 -22.63 5.39
C ALA A 257 -7.70 -22.49 6.17
N GLY A 258 -6.57 -22.39 5.47
CA GLY A 258 -5.26 -22.16 6.07
C GLY A 258 -4.88 -20.69 6.26
N THR A 259 -5.64 -19.76 5.68
CA THR A 259 -5.37 -18.32 5.76
C THR A 259 -5.71 -17.84 7.16
N LYS A 260 -4.66 -17.47 7.92
CA LYS A 260 -4.82 -16.76 9.18
C LYS A 260 -4.94 -15.28 8.90
N GLY A 261 -5.96 -14.62 9.45
CA GLY A 261 -6.15 -13.22 9.09
C GLY A 261 -7.16 -12.44 9.90
N PHE A 262 -7.68 -12.96 11.02
CA PHE A 262 -8.44 -12.15 11.95
C PHE A 262 -8.20 -12.51 13.43
N THR A 263 -8.47 -11.59 14.33
CA THR A 263 -8.61 -11.83 15.78
C THR A 263 -9.56 -10.82 16.41
N HIS A 264 -10.28 -11.23 17.45
CA HIS A 264 -11.07 -10.33 18.31
C HIS A 264 -10.28 -9.79 19.50
N THR A 265 -9.04 -10.23 19.68
CA THR A 265 -8.20 -9.77 20.79
C THR A 265 -7.53 -8.44 20.41
N PRO A 266 -7.88 -7.32 21.06
CA PRO A 266 -7.23 -6.04 20.79
C PRO A 266 -5.79 -6.03 21.30
N PRO A 267 -4.93 -5.14 20.76
CA PRO A 267 -3.57 -5.03 21.26
C PRO A 267 -3.56 -4.44 22.68
N ALA A 268 -2.39 -4.48 23.33
CA ALA A 268 -2.25 -4.04 24.71
C ALA A 268 -2.81 -2.62 24.95
N GLY A 269 -3.67 -2.48 25.95
CA GLY A 269 -4.29 -1.21 26.36
C GLY A 269 -5.52 -0.79 25.53
N TRP A 270 -5.81 -1.47 24.43
CA TRP A 270 -7.03 -1.27 23.65
C TRP A 270 -8.16 -2.18 24.15
N SER A 271 -9.40 -1.81 23.86
CA SER A 271 -10.58 -2.63 24.18
C SER A 271 -11.69 -2.45 23.16
N VAL A 272 -12.53 -3.47 23.01
CA VAL A 272 -13.76 -3.43 22.20
C VAL A 272 -14.97 -3.52 23.14
N ASP A 273 -15.92 -2.60 22.97
CA ASP A 273 -17.19 -2.60 23.67
C ASP A 273 -18.32 -3.02 22.71
N ASN A 274 -18.84 -4.23 22.93
CA ASN A 274 -19.97 -4.82 22.21
C ASN A 274 -21.25 -4.85 23.06
N SER A 275 -21.32 -4.09 24.16
CA SER A 275 -22.47 -4.15 25.10
C SER A 275 -23.81 -3.77 24.49
N LYS A 276 -23.81 -3.07 23.35
CA LYS A 276 -25.00 -2.70 22.56
C LYS A 276 -25.19 -3.54 21.30
N MET A 277 -24.24 -4.42 21.01
CA MET A 277 -24.27 -5.25 19.82
C MET A 277 -25.29 -6.38 20.00
N GLY A 278 -25.88 -6.77 18.88
CA GLY A 278 -26.53 -8.05 18.71
C GLY A 278 -25.68 -9.26 19.07
N THR A 279 -26.32 -10.43 19.12
CA THR A 279 -25.62 -11.72 19.32
C THR A 279 -25.82 -12.64 18.11
N GLY A 280 -24.83 -13.49 17.81
CA GLY A 280 -24.82 -14.33 16.61
C GLY A 280 -24.05 -13.68 15.45
N GLY A 281 -24.45 -14.00 14.22
CA GLY A 281 -23.83 -13.50 12.99
C GLY A 281 -22.54 -14.24 12.63
N VAL A 282 -21.85 -13.77 11.60
CA VAL A 282 -20.57 -14.34 11.16
C VAL A 282 -19.51 -14.10 12.25
N ALA A 283 -18.87 -15.17 12.71
CA ALA A 283 -17.97 -15.15 13.86
C ALA A 283 -16.78 -14.21 13.68
N GLU A 284 -16.24 -14.09 12.47
CA GLU A 284 -15.13 -13.21 12.11
C GLU A 284 -15.46 -11.73 12.38
N TRP A 285 -16.73 -11.35 12.19
CA TRP A 285 -17.18 -9.95 12.17
C TRP A 285 -18.11 -9.61 13.35
N ALA A 286 -18.06 -10.41 14.43
CA ALA A 286 -18.83 -10.17 15.66
C ALA A 286 -18.26 -9.00 16.50
N GLY A 287 -18.33 -7.79 15.95
CA GLY A 287 -17.85 -6.53 16.53
C GLY A 287 -16.60 -6.03 15.79
N TRP A 288 -15.88 -5.08 16.38
CA TRP A 288 -14.56 -4.72 15.88
C TRP A 288 -13.61 -5.92 15.96
N ALA A 289 -13.13 -6.35 14.80
CA ALA A 289 -12.09 -7.35 14.63
C ALA A 289 -10.80 -6.69 14.14
N PHE A 290 -9.67 -7.38 14.26
CA PHE A 290 -8.39 -6.97 13.69
C PHE A 290 -8.02 -7.96 12.60
N ALA A 291 -7.86 -7.48 11.37
CA ALA A 291 -7.74 -8.33 10.20
C ALA A 291 -6.67 -7.84 9.22
N THR A 292 -6.25 -8.73 8.33
CA THR A 292 -5.32 -8.43 7.24
C THR A 292 -6.07 -8.26 5.92
N ASP A 293 -5.46 -7.55 4.96
CA ASP A 293 -6.11 -7.31 3.65
C ASP A 293 -6.40 -8.62 2.93
N GLU A 294 -5.46 -9.56 2.93
CA GLU A 294 -5.61 -10.87 2.30
C GLU A 294 -6.73 -11.71 2.91
N PHE A 295 -7.22 -11.38 4.10
CA PHE A 295 -8.34 -12.06 4.73
C PHE A 295 -9.64 -11.29 4.51
N TRP A 296 -9.71 -10.03 4.94
CA TRP A 296 -10.93 -9.24 4.92
C TRP A 296 -11.46 -8.99 3.51
N SER A 297 -10.57 -8.66 2.56
CA SER A 297 -11.01 -8.42 1.18
C SER A 297 -11.57 -9.66 0.46
N GLN A 298 -11.29 -10.86 0.99
CA GLN A 298 -11.80 -12.12 0.47
C GLN A 298 -13.14 -12.56 1.09
N ALA A 299 -13.61 -11.90 2.14
CA ALA A 299 -14.95 -12.13 2.71
C ALA A 299 -16.00 -11.91 1.60
N GLN A 300 -15.97 -10.71 1.00
CA GLN A 300 -16.68 -10.43 -0.24
C GLN A 300 -15.92 -9.43 -1.12
N ARG A 301 -15.44 -9.93 -2.28
CA ARG A 301 -14.70 -9.17 -3.28
C ARG A 301 -15.59 -8.20 -4.05
N ASP A 302 -14.96 -7.24 -4.73
CA ASP A 302 -15.61 -6.32 -5.68
C ASP A 302 -16.62 -5.35 -5.04
N GLN A 303 -16.63 -5.28 -3.71
CA GLN A 303 -17.41 -4.36 -2.89
C GLN A 303 -16.58 -3.24 -2.26
N TRP A 304 -15.35 -3.04 -2.76
CA TRP A 304 -14.42 -1.96 -2.41
C TRP A 304 -13.53 -2.21 -1.18
N ARG A 305 -13.57 -3.41 -0.59
CA ARG A 305 -12.67 -3.81 0.51
C ARG A 305 -11.20 -3.76 0.06
N GLU A 306 -10.97 -4.19 -1.18
CA GLU A 306 -9.67 -4.16 -1.85
C GLU A 306 -9.09 -2.76 -2.04
N LEU A 307 -9.91 -1.73 -1.83
CA LEU A 307 -9.54 -0.33 -1.98
C LEU A 307 -9.00 0.27 -0.68
N ASN A 308 -8.87 -0.50 0.41
CA ASN A 308 -8.23 -0.09 1.66
C ASN A 308 -6.69 -0.02 1.57
N VAL A 309 -6.18 0.68 0.56
CA VAL A 309 -4.75 0.68 0.20
C VAL A 309 -3.84 1.42 1.18
N ARG A 310 -4.41 2.22 2.09
CA ARG A 310 -3.63 2.99 3.08
C ARG A 310 -3.44 2.27 4.41
N SER A 311 -4.21 1.22 4.69
CA SER A 311 -3.93 0.35 5.83
C SER A 311 -2.76 -0.58 5.54
N ARG A 312 -1.99 -0.87 6.58
CA ARG A 312 -0.79 -1.70 6.55
C ARG A 312 -0.95 -2.88 7.48
N ASP A 313 -0.31 -3.99 7.12
CA ASP A 313 -0.35 -5.27 7.84
C ASP A 313 -1.72 -5.62 8.48
N VAL A 314 -1.89 -5.36 9.79
CA VAL A 314 -3.13 -5.65 10.53
C VAL A 314 -3.85 -4.34 10.82
N PHE A 315 -5.14 -4.26 10.47
CA PHE A 315 -5.98 -3.09 10.74
C PHE A 315 -7.29 -3.49 11.43
N ALA A 316 -7.95 -2.52 12.07
CA ALA A 316 -9.24 -2.74 12.70
C ALA A 316 -10.38 -2.66 11.68
N VAL A 317 -11.34 -3.58 11.77
CA VAL A 317 -12.50 -3.72 10.87
C VAL A 317 -13.78 -3.85 11.69
N ALA A 318 -14.78 -3.06 11.35
CA ALA A 318 -16.17 -3.29 11.72
C ALA A 318 -16.97 -3.49 10.43
N ASP A 319 -17.47 -4.72 10.21
CA ASP A 319 -18.15 -5.11 8.96
C ASP A 319 -19.55 -5.62 9.27
N SER A 320 -20.55 -4.76 9.08
CA SER A 320 -21.95 -5.14 9.34
C SER A 320 -22.58 -5.87 8.16
N ASP A 321 -22.04 -5.70 6.95
CA ASP A 321 -22.44 -6.42 5.73
C ASP A 321 -22.25 -7.92 5.97
N GLU A 322 -21.01 -8.32 6.22
CA GLU A 322 -20.64 -9.73 6.37
C GLU A 322 -21.14 -10.31 7.69
N TRP A 323 -21.25 -9.51 8.77
CA TRP A 323 -21.83 -10.00 10.02
C TRP A 323 -23.28 -10.48 9.86
N ASP A 324 -24.07 -9.84 8.99
CA ASP A 324 -25.48 -10.14 8.73
C ASP A 324 -25.70 -11.46 7.96
N ASP A 325 -24.67 -12.01 7.32
CA ASP A 325 -24.77 -13.22 6.48
C ASP A 325 -25.08 -14.51 7.24
N LYS A 326 -25.12 -14.44 8.58
CA LYS A 326 -25.59 -15.53 9.45
C LYS A 326 -26.64 -15.05 10.44
N THR A 327 -27.43 -16.00 10.94
CA THR A 327 -28.46 -15.73 11.95
C THR A 327 -27.90 -14.98 13.15
N HIS A 328 -28.49 -13.82 13.43
CA HIS A 328 -28.20 -13.00 14.60
C HIS A 328 -29.48 -12.40 15.19
N THR A 329 -29.31 -11.65 16.27
CA THR A 329 -30.35 -10.84 16.92
C THR A 329 -29.86 -9.43 17.08
N GLY A 330 -30.76 -8.44 17.13
CA GLY A 330 -30.38 -7.05 17.34
C GLY A 330 -29.70 -6.42 16.12
N THR A 331 -28.83 -5.44 16.36
CA THR A 331 -28.10 -4.69 15.33
C THR A 331 -26.60 -4.72 15.61
N PHE A 332 -25.78 -4.45 14.60
CA PHE A 332 -24.36 -4.20 14.81
C PHE A 332 -24.20 -2.87 15.56
N ASP A 333 -23.54 -2.86 16.72
CA ASP A 333 -23.15 -1.63 17.46
C ASP A 333 -21.91 -1.95 18.30
N SER A 334 -20.74 -1.60 17.76
CA SER A 334 -19.45 -1.93 18.36
C SER A 334 -18.57 -0.68 18.44
N THR A 335 -17.84 -0.56 19.54
CA THR A 335 -16.94 0.57 19.78
C THR A 335 -15.52 0.09 20.07
N LEU A 336 -14.57 0.46 19.21
CA LEU A 336 -13.13 0.30 19.45
C LEU A 336 -12.64 1.47 20.31
N ILE A 337 -11.88 1.17 21.36
CA ILE A 337 -11.45 2.16 22.36
C ILE A 337 -9.92 2.11 22.51
N THR A 338 -9.28 3.27 22.39
CA THR A 338 -7.83 3.41 22.56
C THR A 338 -7.40 3.24 24.03
N PRO A 339 -6.10 3.07 24.30
CA PRO A 339 -5.53 3.36 25.60
C PRO A 339 -5.77 4.82 25.98
N LYS A 340 -5.57 5.13 27.26
CA LYS A 340 -5.48 6.53 27.72
C LYS A 340 -4.13 7.11 27.27
N TRP A 341 -4.17 8.24 26.60
CA TRP A 341 -2.97 9.01 26.26
C TRP A 341 -2.85 10.23 27.15
N ALA A 342 -1.65 10.45 27.69
CA ALA A 342 -1.37 11.65 28.47
C ALA A 342 -1.44 12.90 27.59
N VAL A 343 -2.07 13.94 28.11
CA VAL A 343 -2.22 15.25 27.45
C VAL A 343 -1.97 16.38 28.45
N THR A 344 -1.68 17.56 27.92
CA THR A 344 -1.57 18.78 28.74
C THR A 344 -2.82 19.64 28.50
N GLY A 345 -3.58 19.90 29.55
CA GLY A 345 -4.76 20.77 29.48
C GLY A 345 -4.48 22.13 28.86
N GLY A 346 -5.40 22.63 28.03
CA GLY A 346 -5.25 23.90 27.32
C GLY A 346 -4.38 23.85 26.06
N THR A 347 -3.90 22.67 25.65
CA THR A 347 -3.16 22.49 24.39
C THR A 347 -4.05 21.96 23.28
N THR A 348 -3.59 22.08 22.03
CA THR A 348 -4.16 21.34 20.90
C THR A 348 -3.29 20.12 20.61
N ARG A 349 -3.93 18.97 20.42
CA ARG A 349 -3.30 17.72 19.96
C ARG A 349 -3.89 17.34 18.61
N THR A 350 -3.16 16.60 17.80
CA THR A 350 -3.66 16.11 16.51
C THR A 350 -3.88 14.61 16.57
N LEU A 351 -5.13 14.17 16.45
CA LEU A 351 -5.49 12.77 16.22
C LEU A 351 -5.37 12.47 14.73
N ALA A 352 -4.53 11.51 14.36
CA ALA A 352 -4.38 11.06 12.98
C ALA A 352 -4.59 9.54 12.89
N PHE A 353 -5.19 9.08 11.79
CA PHE A 353 -5.40 7.66 11.50
C PHE A 353 -5.67 7.46 10.01
N GLN A 354 -5.43 6.25 9.50
CA GLN A 354 -5.92 5.83 8.20
C GLN A 354 -7.33 5.25 8.36
N THR A 355 -8.18 5.46 7.37
CA THR A 355 -9.54 4.95 7.39
C THR A 355 -10.03 4.56 6.01
N HIS A 356 -10.86 3.53 5.97
CA HIS A 356 -11.65 3.20 4.80
C HIS A 356 -13.10 2.95 5.24
N TYR A 357 -14.00 3.82 4.79
CA TYR A 357 -15.42 3.78 5.16
C TYR A 357 -16.29 3.85 3.93
N ARG A 358 -17.25 2.94 3.85
CA ARG A 358 -18.33 2.95 2.87
C ARG A 358 -19.62 3.36 3.56
N HIS A 359 -20.31 4.34 3.01
CA HIS A 359 -21.49 4.94 3.62
C HIS A 359 -22.78 4.42 3.01
N GLU A 360 -23.75 4.14 3.87
CA GLU A 360 -25.15 3.92 3.51
C GLU A 360 -26.07 4.57 4.57
N ALA A 361 -27.31 4.87 4.20
CA ALA A 361 -28.32 5.30 5.16
C ALA A 361 -28.65 4.17 6.17
N GLY A 362 -28.74 4.51 7.46
CA GLY A 362 -29.06 3.55 8.52
C GLY A 362 -27.86 3.07 9.33
N GLN A 363 -26.64 3.27 8.84
CA GLN A 363 -25.40 3.08 9.61
C GLN A 363 -24.86 4.39 10.19
N THR A 364 -24.08 4.29 11.26
CA THR A 364 -23.33 5.42 11.83
C THR A 364 -21.86 5.04 12.02
N ALA A 365 -20.95 5.94 11.66
CA ALA A 365 -19.53 5.84 11.95
C ALA A 365 -19.07 7.15 12.61
N GLN A 366 -18.65 7.06 13.87
CA GLN A 366 -18.35 8.20 14.70
C GLN A 366 -17.00 8.05 15.41
N VAL A 367 -16.24 9.15 15.44
CA VAL A 367 -15.09 9.30 16.34
C VAL A 367 -15.55 10.11 17.54
N LEU A 368 -15.35 9.56 18.73
CA LEU A 368 -15.67 10.20 20.00
C LEU A 368 -14.42 10.34 20.87
N VAL A 369 -14.40 11.35 21.73
CA VAL A 369 -13.29 11.63 22.64
C VAL A 369 -13.82 11.83 24.06
N SER A 370 -13.13 11.24 25.03
CA SER A 370 -13.34 11.47 26.46
C SER A 370 -12.04 11.99 27.08
N TYR A 371 -12.14 12.96 27.98
CA TYR A 371 -11.03 13.47 28.78
C TYR A 371 -11.22 13.08 30.24
N ASP A 372 -10.18 12.57 30.88
CA ASP A 372 -10.16 12.12 32.28
C ASP A 372 -11.32 11.17 32.67
N GLY A 373 -11.79 10.35 31.71
CA GLY A 373 -12.92 9.44 31.92
C GLY A 373 -14.30 10.09 31.90
N GLY A 374 -14.43 11.35 31.48
CA GLY A 374 -15.71 12.02 31.28
C GLY A 374 -16.58 11.39 30.18
N ALA A 375 -17.81 11.90 30.01
CA ALA A 375 -18.71 11.41 28.96
C ALA A 375 -18.09 11.60 27.56
N PRO A 376 -18.07 10.58 26.70
CA PRO A 376 -17.54 10.72 25.34
C PRO A 376 -18.35 11.73 24.51
N ALA A 377 -17.66 12.66 23.86
CA ALA A 377 -18.24 13.63 22.93
C ALA A 377 -17.85 13.30 21.48
N VAL A 378 -18.78 13.41 20.55
CA VAL A 378 -18.53 13.20 19.11
C VAL A 378 -17.65 14.34 18.57
N VAL A 379 -16.53 13.99 17.95
CA VAL A 379 -15.64 14.94 17.26
C VAL A 379 -15.69 14.78 15.74
N LYS A 380 -16.15 13.62 15.24
CA LYS A 380 -16.38 13.36 13.82
C LYS A 380 -17.56 12.41 13.64
N THR A 381 -18.39 12.69 12.65
CA THR A 381 -19.36 11.73 12.09
C THR A 381 -19.12 11.67 10.59
N TYR A 382 -19.01 10.46 10.04
CA TYR A 382 -18.95 10.26 8.60
C TYR A 382 -20.36 10.24 8.02
N THR A 383 -20.62 11.08 7.02
CA THR A 383 -21.93 11.21 6.34
C THR A 383 -21.84 10.88 4.85
N ALA A 384 -20.70 10.36 4.40
CA ALA A 384 -20.38 9.96 3.04
C ALA A 384 -19.17 9.03 3.07
N ASP A 385 -18.91 8.35 1.96
CA ASP A 385 -17.72 7.51 1.75
C ASP A 385 -16.43 8.23 2.14
N ALA A 386 -15.57 7.55 2.88
CA ALA A 386 -14.18 7.94 3.13
C ALA A 386 -13.26 6.80 2.69
N VAL A 387 -13.15 6.61 1.37
CA VAL A 387 -12.37 5.52 0.76
C VAL A 387 -10.87 5.82 0.87
N ALA A 388 -10.16 4.97 1.61
CA ALA A 388 -8.71 5.04 1.86
C ALA A 388 -8.24 6.47 2.14
N LYS A 389 -8.63 7.05 3.27
CA LYS A 389 -8.26 8.42 3.64
C LYS A 389 -7.31 8.42 4.83
N ALA A 390 -6.37 9.35 4.81
CA ALA A 390 -5.69 9.79 6.02
C ALA A 390 -6.57 10.87 6.68
N GLU A 391 -7.04 10.62 7.89
CA GLU A 391 -7.79 11.59 8.69
C GLU A 391 -6.83 12.33 9.62
N SER A 392 -7.09 13.62 9.84
CA SER A 392 -6.39 14.44 10.82
C SER A 392 -7.40 15.37 11.50
N LEU A 393 -7.58 15.18 12.82
CA LEU A 393 -8.56 15.88 13.63
C LEU A 393 -7.84 16.69 14.72
N PRO A 394 -7.98 18.03 14.74
CA PRO A 394 -7.48 18.83 15.85
C PRO A 394 -8.37 18.63 17.08
N LEU A 395 -7.76 18.21 18.18
CA LEU A 395 -8.41 18.02 19.47
C LEU A 395 -8.00 19.15 20.42
N GLN A 396 -8.96 19.99 20.80
CA GLN A 396 -8.76 20.98 21.85
C GLN A 396 -8.88 20.31 23.21
N VAL A 397 -7.75 20.22 23.94
CA VAL A 397 -7.70 19.57 25.24
C VAL A 397 -8.25 20.54 26.29
N PRO A 398 -9.33 20.19 27.01
CA PRO A 398 -9.91 21.04 28.06
C PRO A 398 -8.87 21.44 29.11
N ALA A 399 -9.03 22.64 29.68
CA ALA A 399 -8.17 23.08 30.78
C ALA A 399 -8.25 22.10 31.96
N GLY A 400 -7.09 21.71 32.49
CA GLY A 400 -6.97 20.76 33.60
C GLY A 400 -7.00 19.29 33.22
N ALA A 401 -7.35 18.94 31.96
CA ALA A 401 -7.36 17.55 31.52
C ALA A 401 -5.95 16.95 31.48
N ARG A 402 -5.83 15.67 31.84
CA ARG A 402 -4.55 14.93 31.97
C ARG A 402 -4.47 13.74 31.05
N ASP A 403 -5.59 13.11 30.75
CA ASP A 403 -5.68 12.03 29.78
C ASP A 403 -6.80 12.24 28.77
N VAL A 404 -6.62 11.65 27.60
CA VAL A 404 -7.61 11.56 26.55
C VAL A 404 -7.74 10.11 26.11
N GLN A 405 -8.97 9.70 25.77
CA GLN A 405 -9.27 8.40 25.20
C GLN A 405 -10.19 8.57 23.99
N VAL A 406 -9.82 7.95 22.87
CA VAL A 406 -10.54 8.02 21.60
C VAL A 406 -11.37 6.75 21.41
N ARG A 407 -12.53 6.89 20.76
CA ARG A 407 -13.47 5.81 20.46
C ARG A 407 -13.88 5.86 19.00
N PHE A 408 -13.86 4.73 18.33
CA PHE A 408 -14.39 4.54 16.99
C PHE A 408 -15.65 3.68 17.12
N ARG A 409 -16.82 4.33 17.06
CA ARG A 409 -18.10 3.65 17.18
C ARG A 409 -18.72 3.46 15.80
N TYR A 410 -19.01 2.20 15.48
CA TYR A 410 -19.75 1.82 14.29
C TYR A 410 -21.07 1.18 14.70
N SER A 411 -22.17 1.57 14.05
CA SER A 411 -23.44 0.86 14.16
C SER A 411 -24.07 0.68 12.79
N GLY A 412 -24.74 -0.44 12.56
CA GLY A 412 -25.39 -0.78 11.32
C GLY A 412 -26.31 -2.00 11.46
N SER A 413 -26.93 -2.43 10.38
CA SER A 413 -27.64 -3.72 10.30
C SER A 413 -26.97 -4.57 9.23
N ASN A 414 -27.53 -4.64 8.04
CA ASN A 414 -26.86 -5.10 6.83
C ASN A 414 -26.52 -3.85 6.00
N ASN A 415 -25.42 -3.21 6.34
CA ASN A 415 -24.93 -2.04 5.61
C ASN A 415 -23.51 -2.33 5.13
N TRP A 416 -22.60 -1.36 5.06
CA TRP A 416 -21.22 -1.61 4.67
C TRP A 416 -20.33 -1.86 5.91
N TYR A 417 -19.18 -1.19 5.92
CA TYR A 417 -18.09 -1.44 6.84
C TYR A 417 -17.28 -0.18 7.11
N TRP A 418 -16.47 -0.24 8.15
CA TRP A 418 -15.50 0.78 8.52
C TRP A 418 -14.18 0.15 8.95
N THR A 419 -13.07 0.62 8.39
CA THR A 419 -11.73 0.29 8.84
C THR A 419 -11.02 1.50 9.43
N VAL A 420 -10.15 1.20 10.40
CA VAL A 420 -9.30 2.17 11.11
C VAL A 420 -7.93 1.55 11.29
N ASP A 421 -6.89 2.36 11.04
CA ASP A 421 -5.50 1.91 11.13
C ASP A 421 -4.56 3.06 11.50
N ASN A 422 -3.36 2.75 11.99
CA ASN A 422 -2.29 3.67 12.33
C ASN A 422 -2.75 4.89 13.16
N VAL A 423 -3.43 4.61 14.28
CA VAL A 423 -4.02 5.64 15.13
C VAL A 423 -2.96 6.28 16.03
N THR A 424 -2.75 7.59 15.87
CA THR A 424 -1.74 8.35 16.61
C THR A 424 -2.29 9.66 17.18
N LEU A 425 -1.69 10.12 18.28
CA LEU A 425 -1.99 11.42 18.89
C LEU A 425 -0.68 12.22 19.09
N THR A 426 -0.49 13.26 18.28
CA THR A 426 0.74 14.07 18.26
C THR A 426 0.61 15.46 18.84
#